data_AF-A0A536FY23-F1
#
_entry.id   AF-A0A536FY23-F1
#
_cell.length_a   1.000
_cell.length_b   1.000
_cell.length_c   1.000
_cell.angle_alpha   90.00
_cell.angle_beta   90.00
_cell.angle_gamma   90.00
#
_symmetry.space_group_name_H-M   'P 1'
#
loop_
_entity.id
_entity.type
_entity.pdbx_description
1 polymer ?
#
loop_
_entity_poly.entity_id
_entity_poly.type
_entity_poly.pdbx_seq_one_letter_code
_entity_poly.pdbx_strand_id
1 'polypeptide(L)'
;MARLRSAVAYEGPIEHAVHRFKYEGWRRLAGPLAQLVAERLVVEGLAARCVVAVPLHPDRLHERGFNQAELLAGELRRRLAIFEPVGKLVRTRDDVATTGATLDACAGALRAAGSGPVTGVSVARVNV
;
A
#
# COMPACT_ATOMS: atom_id res chain seq x y z
N MET A 1 -2.03 16.12 6.43
CA MET A 1 -2.63 14.82 6.06
C MET A 1 -2.13 14.38 4.68
N ALA A 2 -1.87 13.09 4.47
CA ALA A 2 -1.54 12.56 3.14
C ALA A 2 -2.80 12.49 2.27
N ARG A 3 -2.67 12.77 0.97
CA ARG A 3 -3.78 12.57 0.03
C ARG A 3 -3.96 11.06 -0.17
N LEU A 4 -5.15 10.53 0.14
CA LEU A 4 -5.45 9.11 -0.03
C LEU A 4 -6.16 8.84 -1.35
N ARG A 5 -5.82 7.72 -1.99
CA ARG A 5 -6.46 7.17 -3.18
C ARG A 5 -6.79 5.70 -3.02
N SER A 6 -7.91 5.29 -3.61
CA SER A 6 -8.35 3.90 -3.67
C SER A 6 -8.68 3.52 -5.10
N ALA A 7 -8.25 2.35 -5.54
CA ALA A 7 -8.52 1.89 -6.89
C ALA A 7 -10.02 1.64 -7.11
N VAL A 8 -10.63 0.92 -6.18
CA VAL A 8 -12.01 0.42 -6.27
C VAL A 8 -12.76 0.54 -4.93
N ALA A 9 -14.09 0.38 -4.97
CA ALA A 9 -14.89 0.23 -3.76
C ALA A 9 -14.59 -1.13 -3.08
N TYR A 10 -14.61 -1.15 -1.74
CA TYR A 10 -14.47 -2.39 -0.98
C TYR A 10 -15.81 -3.13 -0.91
N GLU A 11 -16.12 -3.89 -1.96
CA GLU A 11 -17.38 -4.63 -2.07
C GLU A 11 -17.24 -5.91 -2.90
N GLY A 12 -18.11 -6.88 -2.62
CA GLY A 12 -18.29 -8.09 -3.44
C GLY A 12 -16.99 -8.86 -3.73
N PRO A 13 -16.61 -9.10 -5.00
CA PRO A 13 -15.40 -9.83 -5.34
C PRO A 13 -14.10 -9.19 -4.80
N ILE A 14 -14.06 -7.87 -4.66
CA ILE A 14 -12.87 -7.15 -4.18
C ILE A 14 -12.64 -7.41 -2.70
N GLU A 15 -13.69 -7.38 -1.89
CA GLU A 15 -13.62 -7.72 -0.47
C GLU A 15 -13.02 -9.13 -0.28
N HIS A 16 -13.56 -10.12 -0.98
CA HIS A 16 -13.05 -11.49 -0.92
C HIS A 16 -11.59 -11.58 -1.38
N ALA A 17 -11.23 -10.93 -2.49
CA ALA A 17 -9.85 -10.95 -2.98
C ALA A 17 -8.89 -10.31 -1.96
N VAL A 18 -9.26 -9.18 -1.37
CA VAL A 18 -8.47 -8.52 -0.34
C VAL A 18 -8.38 -9.37 0.92
N HIS A 19 -9.46 -10.06 1.33
CA HIS A 19 -9.46 -10.98 2.46
C HIS A 19 -8.52 -12.17 2.23
N ARG A 20 -8.65 -12.86 1.09
CA ARG A 20 -7.80 -14.00 0.73
C ARG A 20 -6.34 -13.61 0.64
N PHE A 21 -6.08 -12.44 0.05
CA PHE A 21 -4.74 -11.89 0.02
C PHE A 21 -4.24 -11.65 1.45
N LYS A 22 -5.10 -11.10 2.34
CA LYS A 22 -4.83 -10.75 3.74
C LYS A 22 -4.55 -11.91 4.68
N TYR A 23 -5.32 -12.97 4.59
CA TYR A 23 -5.37 -13.94 5.66
C TYR A 23 -5.25 -15.39 5.19
N GLU A 24 -5.43 -15.67 3.90
CA GLU A 24 -5.42 -17.05 3.36
C GLU A 24 -4.15 -17.37 2.57
N GLY A 25 -3.17 -16.45 2.54
CA GLY A 25 -1.88 -16.71 1.90
C GLY A 25 -1.89 -16.65 0.36
N TRP A 26 -2.93 -16.09 -0.25
CA TRP A 26 -3.06 -15.97 -1.72
C TRP A 26 -2.16 -14.86 -2.29
N ARG A 27 -0.83 -15.02 -2.15
CA ARG A 27 0.18 -14.02 -2.55
C ARG A 27 0.10 -13.63 -4.02
N ARG A 28 -0.35 -14.55 -4.89
CA ARG A 28 -0.54 -14.31 -6.33
C ARG A 28 -1.59 -13.25 -6.65
N LEU A 29 -2.47 -12.91 -5.69
CA LEU A 29 -3.41 -11.79 -5.84
C LEU A 29 -2.72 -10.43 -5.85
N ALA A 30 -1.44 -10.32 -5.45
CA ALA A 30 -0.69 -9.07 -5.55
C ALA A 30 -0.69 -8.50 -6.98
N GLY A 31 -0.49 -9.34 -8.00
CA GLY A 31 -0.47 -8.91 -9.40
C GLY A 31 -1.80 -8.30 -9.87
N PRO A 32 -2.93 -9.03 -9.80
CA PRO A 32 -4.24 -8.50 -10.17
C PRO A 32 -4.67 -7.29 -9.33
N LEU A 33 -4.41 -7.28 -8.03
CA LEU A 33 -4.77 -6.14 -7.19
C LEU A 33 -3.90 -4.89 -7.50
N ALA A 34 -2.61 -5.09 -7.80
CA ALA A 34 -1.74 -4.01 -8.25
C ALA A 34 -2.14 -3.48 -9.63
N GLN A 35 -2.70 -4.32 -10.50
CA GLN A 35 -3.23 -3.88 -11.78
C GLN A 35 -4.34 -2.85 -11.62
N LEU A 36 -5.34 -3.14 -10.76
CA LEU A 36 -6.43 -2.20 -10.48
C LEU A 36 -5.90 -0.86 -9.97
N VAL A 37 -4.89 -0.90 -9.10
CA VAL A 37 -4.24 0.31 -8.58
C VAL A 37 -3.50 1.06 -9.68
N ALA A 38 -2.70 0.37 -10.49
CA ALA A 38 -1.94 0.98 -11.59
C ALA A 38 -2.86 1.66 -12.60
N GLU A 39 -3.94 0.98 -13.02
CA GLU A 39 -4.95 1.54 -13.93
C GLU A 39 -5.57 2.81 -13.36
N ARG A 40 -5.93 2.82 -12.06
CA ARG A 40 -6.45 4.03 -11.42
C ARG A 40 -5.43 5.17 -11.39
N LEU A 41 -4.17 4.89 -11.06
CA LEU A 41 -3.11 5.91 -11.01
C LEU A 41 -2.85 6.53 -12.39
N VAL A 42 -2.88 5.72 -13.45
CA VAL A 42 -2.75 6.18 -14.84
C VAL A 42 -3.93 7.07 -15.23
N VAL A 43 -5.17 6.64 -14.95
CA VAL A 43 -6.38 7.42 -15.24
C VAL A 43 -6.39 8.76 -14.51
N GLU A 44 -5.91 8.79 -13.27
CA GLU A 44 -5.80 10.02 -12.47
C GLU A 44 -4.59 10.90 -12.84
N GLY A 45 -3.72 10.46 -13.75
CA GLY A 45 -2.51 11.20 -14.12
C GLY A 45 -1.50 11.32 -12.98
N LEU A 46 -1.51 10.39 -12.02
CA LEU A 46 -0.63 10.40 -10.86
C LEU A 46 0.75 9.86 -11.24
N ALA A 47 1.70 10.77 -11.47
CA ALA A 47 3.11 10.41 -11.64
C ALA A 47 3.78 10.24 -10.26
N ALA A 48 4.54 9.15 -10.10
CA ALA A 48 5.36 8.89 -8.93
C ALA A 48 6.77 8.47 -9.35
N ARG A 49 7.79 8.95 -8.63
CA ARG A 49 9.20 8.58 -8.86
C ARG A 49 9.62 7.34 -8.08
N CYS A 50 8.94 7.04 -6.99
CA CYS A 50 9.16 5.87 -6.16
C CYS A 50 7.83 5.38 -5.57
N VAL A 51 7.77 4.09 -5.24
CA VAL A 51 6.70 3.50 -4.42
C VAL A 51 7.35 2.88 -3.20
N VAL A 52 6.78 3.10 -2.02
CA VAL A 52 7.21 2.50 -0.76
C VAL A 52 6.05 1.73 -0.14
N ALA A 53 6.34 0.59 0.47
CA ALA A 53 5.35 -0.16 1.21
C ALA A 53 5.17 0.41 2.61
N VAL A 54 3.93 0.36 3.11
CA VAL A 54 3.65 0.59 4.53
C VAL A 54 4.13 -0.63 5.33
N PRO A 55 4.96 -0.45 6.37
CA PRO A 55 5.46 -1.57 7.16
C PRO A 55 4.33 -2.23 7.95
N LEU A 56 4.33 -3.56 7.95
CA LEU A 56 3.42 -4.38 8.76
C LEU A 56 3.94 -4.49 10.20
N HIS A 57 3.03 -4.68 11.16
CA HIS A 57 3.41 -5.01 12.54
C HIS A 57 4.22 -6.32 12.59
N PRO A 58 5.28 -6.44 13.42
CA PRO A 58 6.09 -7.65 13.52
C PRO A 58 5.28 -8.92 13.77
N ASP A 59 4.32 -8.88 14.71
CA ASP A 59 3.46 -10.03 15.01
C ASP A 59 2.61 -10.43 13.80
N ARG A 60 1.98 -9.46 13.12
CA ARG A 60 1.22 -9.73 11.90
C ARG A 60 2.11 -10.26 10.77
N LEU A 61 3.37 -9.82 10.69
CA LEU A 61 4.33 -10.33 9.73
C LEU A 61 4.71 -11.78 10.06
N HIS A 62 4.86 -12.13 11.33
CA HIS A 62 5.06 -13.50 11.80
C HIS A 62 3.86 -14.40 11.50
N GLU A 63 2.65 -13.98 11.90
CA GLU A 63 1.40 -14.73 11.69
C GLU A 63 1.14 -14.99 10.20
N ARG A 64 1.34 -13.96 9.37
CA ARG A 64 0.99 -14.01 7.95
C ARG A 64 2.11 -14.55 7.07
N GLY A 65 3.36 -14.44 7.52
CA GLY A 65 4.57 -14.85 6.79
C GLY A 65 4.95 -13.97 5.59
N PHE A 66 4.29 -12.84 5.36
CA PHE A 66 4.64 -11.85 4.33
C PHE A 66 4.03 -10.47 4.58
N ASN A 67 4.66 -9.42 4.04
CA ASN A 67 4.07 -8.07 3.98
C ASN A 67 3.37 -7.88 2.63
N GLN A 68 2.06 -7.70 2.68
CA GLN A 68 1.21 -7.48 1.51
C GLN A 68 1.45 -6.16 0.79
N ALA A 69 1.81 -5.13 1.55
CA ALA A 69 2.12 -3.84 0.97
C ALA A 69 3.42 -3.91 0.17
N GLU A 70 4.38 -4.75 0.57
CA GLU A 70 5.62 -4.99 -0.19
C GLU A 70 5.35 -5.74 -1.48
N LEU A 71 4.54 -6.82 -1.44
CA LEU A 71 4.15 -7.53 -2.65
C LEU A 71 3.42 -6.62 -3.64
N LEU A 72 2.49 -5.80 -3.15
CA LEU A 72 1.76 -4.84 -3.97
C LEU A 72 2.68 -3.74 -4.52
N ALA A 73 3.59 -3.20 -3.70
CA ALA A 73 4.55 -2.18 -4.11
C ALA A 73 5.50 -2.71 -5.20
N GLY A 74 6.00 -3.94 -5.06
CA GLY A 74 6.86 -4.57 -6.06
C GLY A 74 6.16 -4.76 -7.41
N GLU A 75 4.88 -5.18 -7.40
CA GLU A 75 4.07 -5.26 -8.62
C GLU A 75 3.83 -3.88 -9.27
N LEU A 76 3.55 -2.85 -8.46
CA LEU A 76 3.35 -1.48 -8.95
C LEU A 76 4.62 -0.93 -9.58
N ARG A 77 5.79 -1.12 -8.95
CA ARG A 77 7.09 -0.69 -9.48
C ARG A 77 7.35 -1.33 -10.85
N ARG A 78 7.10 -2.63 -10.99
CA ARG A 78 7.24 -3.32 -12.28
C ARG A 78 6.29 -2.77 -13.34
N ARG A 79 5.00 -2.62 -13.01
CA ARG A 79 3.96 -2.21 -13.97
C ARG A 79 4.08 -0.78 -14.43
N LEU A 80 4.50 0.11 -13.54
CA LEU A 80 4.60 1.55 -13.79
C LEU A 80 6.03 1.99 -14.15
N ALA A 81 6.97 1.04 -14.25
CA ALA A 81 8.40 1.31 -14.44
C ALA A 81 8.96 2.34 -13.42
N ILE A 82 8.54 2.20 -12.15
CA ILE A 82 8.94 3.10 -11.06
C ILE A 82 10.13 2.50 -10.29
N PHE A 83 11.04 3.36 -9.86
CA PHE A 83 12.23 2.96 -9.12
C PHE A 83 11.91 2.32 -7.76
N GLU A 84 12.73 1.34 -7.40
CA GLU A 84 12.85 0.87 -6.03
C GLU A 84 13.52 1.98 -5.19
N PRO A 85 12.94 2.36 -4.04
CA PRO A 85 13.53 3.36 -3.16
C PRO A 85 14.85 2.88 -2.56
N VAL A 86 15.79 3.81 -2.37
CA VAL A 86 16.99 3.56 -1.56
C VAL A 86 16.58 3.65 -0.09
N GLY A 87 16.24 2.51 0.50
CA GLY A 87 15.77 2.38 1.88
C GLY A 87 14.33 1.90 1.98
N LYS A 88 13.89 1.66 3.22
CA LYS A 88 12.55 1.14 3.53
C LYS A 88 11.97 1.85 4.73
N LEU A 89 10.65 1.96 4.76
CA LEU A 89 9.95 2.37 5.98
C LEU A 89 10.03 1.24 6.99
N VAL A 90 10.37 1.59 8.23
CA VAL A 90 10.44 0.65 9.36
C VAL A 90 9.48 1.12 10.43
N ARG A 91 8.63 0.20 10.91
CA ARG A 91 7.77 0.46 12.06
C ARG A 91 8.61 0.34 13.34
N THR A 92 8.60 1.38 14.16
CA THR A 92 9.40 1.46 15.41
C THR A 92 8.56 1.64 16.68
N ARG A 93 7.23 1.76 16.58
CA ARG A 93 6.31 1.92 17.72
C ARG A 93 5.04 1.09 17.55
N ASP A 94 4.53 0.58 18.66
CA ASP A 94 3.38 -0.33 18.76
C ASP A 94 2.07 0.36 19.17
N ASP A 95 1.90 1.64 18.84
CA ASP A 95 0.63 2.31 19.11
C ASP A 95 -0.51 1.69 18.29
N VAL A 96 -1.68 1.56 18.93
CA VAL A 96 -2.94 1.06 18.34
C VAL A 96 -3.27 1.92 17.13
N ALA A 97 -3.02 1.36 15.95
CA ALA A 97 -3.28 2.04 14.68
C ALA A 97 -4.79 2.20 14.48
N THR A 98 -5.31 3.43 14.67
CA THR A 98 -6.61 3.82 14.14
C THR A 98 -6.51 4.05 12.62
N THR A 99 -7.60 3.81 11.91
CA THR A 99 -7.66 3.85 10.45
C THR A 99 -7.16 5.19 9.91
N GLY A 100 -6.04 5.20 9.18
CA GLY A 100 -5.43 6.40 8.59
C GLY A 100 -4.17 6.91 9.31
N ALA A 101 -4.02 6.71 10.62
CA ALA A 101 -2.87 7.23 11.39
C ALA A 101 -1.52 6.66 10.92
N THR A 102 -1.49 5.39 10.51
CA THR A 102 -0.26 4.76 9.99
C THR A 102 0.16 5.37 8.65
N LEU A 103 -0.78 5.68 7.76
CA LEU A 103 -0.47 6.30 6.47
C LEU A 103 0.04 7.73 6.66
N ASP A 104 -0.56 8.49 7.56
CA ASP A 104 -0.10 9.83 7.88
C ASP A 104 1.30 9.83 8.51
N ALA A 105 1.60 8.89 9.42
CA ALA A 105 2.93 8.73 9.99
C ALA A 105 3.97 8.37 8.92
N CYS A 106 3.64 7.44 8.02
CA CYS A 106 4.51 7.09 6.89
C CYS A 106 4.77 8.31 5.99
N ALA A 107 3.73 9.07 5.65
CA ALA A 107 3.88 10.28 4.86
C ALA A 107 4.67 11.38 5.58
N GLY A 108 4.55 11.47 6.90
CA GLY A 108 5.39 12.34 7.73
C GLY A 108 6.87 11.96 7.63
N ALA A 109 7.20 10.68 7.83
CA ALA A 109 8.57 10.17 7.73
C ALA A 109 9.17 10.38 6.34
N LEU A 110 8.42 10.10 5.27
CA LEU A 110 8.87 10.31 3.89
C LEU A 110 9.16 11.78 3.59
N ARG A 111 8.26 12.69 4.02
CA ARG A 111 8.47 14.13 3.88
C ARG A 111 9.70 14.61 4.66
N ALA A 112 9.90 14.12 5.88
CA ALA A 112 11.08 14.43 6.68
C ALA A 112 12.37 13.93 6.02
N ALA A 113 12.30 12.84 5.26
CA ALA A 113 13.41 12.32 4.45
C ALA A 113 13.59 13.04 3.10
N GLY A 114 12.80 14.08 2.80
CA GLY A 114 12.95 14.88 1.58
C GLY A 114 12.29 14.29 0.34
N SER A 115 11.31 13.38 0.47
CA SER A 115 10.64 12.74 -0.68
C SER A 115 9.81 13.70 -1.55
N GLY A 116 9.55 14.92 -1.08
CA GLY A 116 8.58 15.83 -1.68
C GLY A 116 7.12 15.42 -1.40
N PRO A 117 6.17 15.71 -2.31
CA PRO A 117 4.76 15.34 -2.15
C PRO A 117 4.56 13.82 -1.99
N VAL A 118 3.67 13.43 -1.08
CA VAL A 118 3.36 12.02 -0.80
C VAL A 118 1.86 11.76 -0.96
N THR A 119 1.54 10.73 -1.74
CA THR A 119 0.18 10.21 -1.92
C THR A 119 0.10 8.81 -1.34
N GLY A 120 -0.87 8.57 -0.46
CA GLY A 120 -1.21 7.24 0.02
C GLY A 120 -2.12 6.52 -0.97
N VAL A 121 -1.85 5.25 -1.25
CA VAL A 121 -2.63 4.45 -2.19
C VAL A 121 -3.10 3.17 -1.52
N SER A 122 -4.35 2.81 -1.77
CA SER A 122 -5.00 1.60 -1.28
C SER A 122 -5.66 0.86 -2.44
N VAL A 123 -5.76 -0.46 -2.33
CA VAL A 123 -6.52 -1.27 -3.30
C VAL A 123 -7.99 -0.88 -3.27
N ALA A 124 -8.55 -0.82 -2.06
CA ALA A 124 -9.96 -0.57 -1.86
C ALA A 124 -10.18 0.24 -0.58
N ARG A 125 -11.24 1.06 -0.59
CA ARG A 125 -11.70 1.82 0.57
C ARG A 125 -13.12 1.38 0.91
N VAL A 126 -13.39 1.23 2.20
CA VAL A 126 -14.76 1.09 2.70
C VAL A 126 -15.45 2.44 2.48
N ASN A 127 -16.57 2.43 1.77
CA ASN A 127 -17.43 3.59 1.70
C ASN A 127 -18.20 3.65 3.02
N VAL A 128 -17.85 4.63 3.85
CA VAL A 128 -18.62 5.06 5.02
C VAL A 128 -19.37 6.31 4.63
#